data_AF-U5S3W4-F1
#
_entry.id   AF-U5S3W4-F1
#
_cell.length_a   1.000
_cell.length_b   1.000
_cell.length_c   1.000
_cell.angle_alpha   90.00
_cell.angle_beta   90.00
_cell.angle_gamma   90.00
#
_symmetry.space_group_name_H-M   'P 1'
#
loop_
_entity.id
_entity.type
_entity.pdbx_description
1 polymer ?
#
loop_
_entity_poly.entity_id
_entity_poly.type
_entity_poly.pdbx_seq_one_letter_code
_entity_poly.pdbx_strand_id
1 'polypeptide(L)'
;AEIDWNLMKPYDMRNSDKWATPELLAKYYAAQLKHTKECILNKTPGSSLKDYALFGGIKGSMMQNVTKVGTPEPNLEYLYPTDTLTSLGLSRYEGTPEENLKMCAAAIHLLGGRDISVVEVDDNVKKVLYSHSAMLMGGKPSRAIVWEDVDNAYETPEKMVIPNKC
;
A
#
# COMPACT_ATOMS: atom_id res chain seq x y z
N ALA A 1 -4.69 -26.27 -3.74
CA ALA A 1 -5.60 -26.18 -4.90
C ALA A 1 -5.11 -25.06 -5.78
N GLU A 2 -5.08 -25.27 -7.08
CA GLU A 2 -4.68 -24.25 -8.06
C GLU A 2 -5.81 -23.24 -8.28
N ILE A 3 -5.46 -22.01 -8.68
CA ILE A 3 -6.44 -20.93 -8.92
C ILE A 3 -7.11 -21.16 -10.27
N ASP A 4 -8.46 -21.16 -10.29
CA ASP A 4 -9.21 -21.11 -11.55
C ASP A 4 -9.31 -19.66 -12.05
N TRP A 5 -8.41 -19.31 -12.97
CA TRP A 5 -8.29 -17.98 -13.56
C TRP A 5 -9.48 -17.56 -14.43
N ASN A 6 -10.37 -18.48 -14.80
CA ASN A 6 -11.61 -18.17 -15.53
C ASN A 6 -12.70 -17.65 -14.60
N LEU A 7 -12.67 -18.05 -13.33
CA LEU A 7 -13.61 -17.59 -12.30
C LEU A 7 -13.09 -16.36 -11.56
N MET A 8 -11.77 -16.14 -11.57
CA MET A 8 -11.14 -15.01 -10.88
C MET A 8 -11.55 -13.67 -11.47
N LYS A 9 -11.97 -12.75 -10.60
CA LYS A 9 -12.29 -11.36 -10.95
C LYS A 9 -11.63 -10.42 -9.92
N PRO A 10 -11.23 -9.20 -10.34
CA PRO A 10 -10.78 -8.16 -9.42
C PRO A 10 -11.73 -7.97 -8.23
N TYR A 11 -11.19 -8.06 -7.01
CA TYR A 11 -11.99 -7.84 -5.81
C TYR A 11 -12.32 -6.35 -5.65
N ASP A 12 -13.58 -6.04 -5.34
CA ASP A 12 -14.00 -4.66 -5.03
C ASP A 12 -13.79 -4.37 -3.54
N MET A 13 -12.77 -3.57 -3.22
CA MET A 13 -12.44 -3.24 -1.83
C MET A 13 -13.54 -2.52 -1.08
N ARG A 14 -14.54 -1.93 -1.75
CA ARG A 14 -15.73 -1.37 -1.07
C ARG A 14 -16.54 -2.45 -0.36
N ASN A 15 -16.30 -3.73 -0.67
CA ASN A 15 -16.93 -4.86 -0.02
C ASN A 15 -16.16 -5.37 1.21
N SER A 16 -14.93 -4.90 1.47
CA SER A 16 -14.07 -5.45 2.56
C SER A 16 -14.74 -5.41 3.93
N ASP A 17 -15.56 -4.38 4.17
CA ASP A 17 -16.12 -4.11 5.49
C ASP A 17 -17.65 -4.28 5.52
N LYS A 18 -18.27 -4.70 4.40
CA LYS A 18 -19.73 -4.87 4.30
C LYS A 18 -20.29 -5.94 5.23
N TRP A 19 -19.43 -6.82 5.73
CA TRP A 19 -19.81 -7.82 6.74
C TRP A 19 -20.02 -7.22 8.14
N ALA A 20 -19.54 -6.00 8.40
CA ALA A 20 -19.54 -5.40 9.73
C ALA A 20 -20.49 -4.19 9.82
N THR A 21 -21.56 -4.30 10.60
CA THR A 21 -22.42 -3.13 10.90
C THR A 21 -21.74 -2.19 11.90
N PRO A 22 -22.10 -0.90 11.96
CA PRO A 22 -21.58 0.02 12.97
C PRO A 22 -21.73 -0.49 14.40
N GLU A 23 -22.85 -1.15 14.71
CA GLU A 23 -23.10 -1.75 16.04
C GLU A 23 -22.15 -2.92 16.32
N LEU A 24 -21.91 -3.77 15.32
CA LEU A 24 -21.02 -4.91 15.44
C LEU A 24 -19.56 -4.46 15.62
N LEU A 25 -19.15 -3.44 14.86
CA LEU A 25 -17.82 -2.81 15.00
C LEU A 25 -17.66 -2.18 16.38
N ALA A 26 -18.64 -1.41 16.86
CA ALA A 26 -18.62 -0.81 18.18
C ALA A 26 -18.50 -1.88 19.28
N LYS A 27 -19.24 -2.98 19.15
CA LYS A 27 -19.15 -4.12 20.07
C LYS A 27 -17.75 -4.75 20.07
N TYR A 28 -17.18 -5.03 18.90
CA TYR A 28 -15.84 -5.61 18.81
C TYR A 28 -14.76 -4.67 19.33
N TYR A 29 -14.87 -3.38 19.04
CA TYR A 29 -13.94 -2.39 19.53
C TYR A 29 -14.00 -2.26 21.06
N ALA A 30 -15.20 -2.23 21.65
CA ALA A 30 -15.37 -2.22 23.10
C ALA A 30 -14.81 -3.50 23.76
N ALA A 31 -15.04 -4.66 23.15
CA ALA A 31 -14.50 -5.93 23.63
C ALA A 31 -12.96 -5.96 23.55
N GLN A 32 -12.39 -5.46 22.45
CA GLN A 32 -10.94 -5.33 22.26
C GLN A 32 -10.33 -4.40 23.32
N LEU A 33 -10.90 -3.21 23.52
CA LEU A 33 -10.41 -2.26 24.52
C LEU A 33 -10.44 -2.85 25.93
N LYS A 34 -11.52 -3.55 26.28
CA LYS A 34 -11.64 -4.24 27.57
C LYS A 34 -10.54 -5.31 27.71
N HIS A 35 -10.40 -6.19 26.73
CA HIS A 35 -9.41 -7.26 26.74
C HIS A 35 -7.98 -6.71 26.82
N THR A 36 -7.65 -5.70 26.01
CA THR A 36 -6.35 -5.04 26.04
C THR A 36 -6.05 -4.44 27.42
N LYS A 37 -7.02 -3.77 28.05
CA LYS A 37 -6.86 -3.21 29.40
C LYS A 37 -6.58 -4.32 30.43
N GLU A 38 -7.31 -5.43 30.37
CA GLU A 38 -7.11 -6.58 31.25
C GLU A 38 -5.71 -7.19 31.08
N CYS A 39 -5.25 -7.41 29.84
CA CYS A 39 -3.90 -7.90 29.56
C CYS A 39 -2.80 -6.97 30.10
N ILE A 40 -2.96 -5.66 29.96
CA ILE A 40 -2.01 -4.67 30.46
C ILE A 40 -1.94 -4.71 31.99
N LEU A 41 -3.10 -4.71 32.67
CA LEU A 41 -3.18 -4.77 34.14
C LEU A 41 -2.59 -6.06 34.69
N ASN A 42 -2.82 -7.18 34.00
CA ASN A 42 -2.30 -8.50 34.37
C ASN A 42 -0.84 -8.73 33.95
N LYS A 43 -0.19 -7.77 33.28
CA LYS A 43 1.18 -7.89 32.75
C LYS A 43 1.37 -9.14 31.90
N THR A 44 0.36 -9.49 31.09
CA THR A 44 0.43 -10.65 30.20
C THR A 44 1.65 -10.53 29.28
N PRO A 45 2.52 -11.55 29.17
CA PRO A 45 3.69 -11.51 28.27
C PRO A 45 3.29 -11.15 26.83
N GLY A 46 3.96 -10.15 26.24
CA GLY A 46 3.66 -9.65 24.90
C GLY A 46 2.48 -8.65 24.83
N SER A 47 1.87 -8.31 25.96
CA SER A 47 0.80 -7.30 26.05
C SER A 47 0.94 -6.43 27.31
N SER A 48 2.17 -6.28 27.81
CA SER A 48 2.44 -5.37 28.91
C SER A 48 2.28 -3.92 28.48
N LEU A 49 2.26 -2.99 29.45
CA LEU A 49 2.25 -1.55 29.15
C LEU A 49 3.42 -1.14 28.24
N LYS A 50 4.60 -1.74 28.44
CA LYS A 50 5.79 -1.47 27.61
C LYS A 50 5.59 -1.94 26.16
N ASP A 51 5.03 -3.13 25.97
CA ASP A 51 4.77 -3.69 24.64
C ASP A 51 3.73 -2.85 23.89
N TYR A 52 2.67 -2.43 24.58
CA TYR A 52 1.66 -1.55 24.01
C TYR A 52 2.21 -0.17 23.64
N ALA A 53 3.07 0.42 24.49
CA ALA A 53 3.72 1.69 24.21
C ALA A 53 4.68 1.60 23.00
N LEU A 54 5.46 0.51 22.92
CA LEU A 54 6.34 0.26 21.78
C LEU A 54 5.55 0.17 20.47
N PHE A 55 4.49 -0.64 20.46
CA PHE A 55 3.63 -0.80 19.29
C PHE A 55 2.93 0.51 18.91
N GLY A 56 2.46 1.28 19.90
CA GLY A 56 1.88 2.61 19.69
C GLY A 56 2.86 3.59 19.03
N GLY A 57 4.12 3.60 19.45
CA GLY A 57 5.17 4.42 18.84
C GLY A 57 5.45 4.06 17.38
N ILE A 58 5.39 2.76 17.04
CA ILE A 58 5.61 2.27 15.67
C ILE A 58 4.44 2.64 14.73
N LYS A 59 3.18 2.59 15.21
CA LYS A 59 2.03 2.97 14.38
C LYS A 59 2.13 4.39 13.80
N GLY A 60 2.74 5.31 14.55
CA GLY A 60 2.97 6.68 14.09
C GLY A 60 3.89 6.79 12.88
N SER A 61 4.84 5.87 12.70
CA SER A 61 5.75 5.88 11.55
C SER A 61 5.20 5.16 10.30
N MET A 62 4.21 4.26 10.46
CA MET A 62 3.61 3.50 9.35
C MET A 62 2.52 4.26 8.58
N MET A 63 2.01 5.38 9.10
CA MET A 63 0.87 6.12 8.54
C MET A 63 1.25 7.38 7.75
N GLN A 64 2.42 7.40 7.11
CA GLN A 64 2.75 8.44 6.13
C GLN A 64 1.89 8.18 4.87
N ASN A 65 0.84 8.98 4.72
CA ASN A 65 -0.15 8.85 3.66
C ASN A 65 0.47 9.24 2.31
N VAL A 66 0.98 8.29 1.53
CA VAL A 66 1.30 8.54 0.11
C VAL A 66 0.00 9.01 -0.57
N THR A 67 -0.10 10.31 -0.79
CA THR A 67 -1.39 10.94 -1.12
C THR A 67 -1.77 10.79 -2.58
N LYS A 68 -0.85 10.39 -3.46
CA LYS A 68 -1.07 10.17 -4.90
C LYS A 68 -0.07 9.16 -5.47
N VAL A 69 -0.52 8.24 -6.31
CA VAL A 69 0.35 7.35 -7.08
C VAL A 69 1.04 8.15 -8.19
N GLY A 70 2.37 8.03 -8.30
CA GLY A 70 3.13 8.63 -9.41
C GLY A 70 3.53 10.11 -9.26
N THR A 71 3.20 10.77 -8.16
CA THR A 71 3.73 12.10 -7.83
C THR A 71 4.48 12.03 -6.50
N PRO A 72 5.68 12.63 -6.37
CA PRO A 72 6.29 12.86 -5.06
C PRO A 72 5.26 13.49 -4.13
N GLU A 73 5.24 13.08 -2.86
CA GLU A 73 4.40 13.75 -1.88
C GLU A 73 4.74 15.25 -1.89
N PRO A 74 3.76 16.16 -2.09
CA PRO A 74 4.04 17.59 -2.22
C PRO A 74 4.75 18.18 -1.00
N ASN A 75 4.66 17.50 0.16
CA ASN A 75 5.34 17.91 1.38
C ASN A 75 6.74 17.32 1.53
N LEU A 76 7.07 16.21 0.86
CA LEU A 76 8.42 15.63 0.90
C LEU A 76 9.38 16.40 0.00
N GLU A 77 8.95 16.86 -1.16
CA GLU A 77 9.78 17.66 -2.07
C GLU A 77 10.15 19.03 -1.45
N TYR A 78 9.25 19.61 -0.66
CA TYR A 78 9.52 20.85 0.10
C TYR A 78 10.48 20.63 1.28
N LEU A 79 10.38 19.49 1.98
CA LEU A 79 11.22 19.17 3.14
C LEU A 79 12.60 18.62 2.73
N TYR A 80 12.68 17.98 1.57
CA TYR A 80 13.86 17.32 1.02
C TYR A 80 13.89 17.50 -0.51
N PRO A 81 14.27 18.68 -1.02
CA PRO A 81 14.44 18.87 -2.46
C PRO A 81 15.44 17.84 -2.96
N THR A 82 14.97 16.91 -3.78
CA THR A 82 15.79 15.81 -4.30
C THR A 82 16.05 16.07 -5.76
N ASP A 83 17.31 16.31 -6.11
CA ASP A 83 17.71 16.41 -7.50
C ASP A 83 17.46 15.09 -8.22
N THR A 84 16.63 15.12 -9.26
CA THR A 84 16.48 14.01 -10.18
C THR A 84 17.59 14.07 -11.23
N LEU A 85 17.96 12.93 -11.84
CA LEU A 85 18.92 12.94 -12.96
C LEU A 85 18.48 13.94 -14.04
N THR A 86 17.18 13.98 -14.35
CA THR A 86 16.61 14.91 -15.33
C THR A 86 16.69 16.38 -14.89
N SER A 87 16.47 16.71 -13.62
CA SER A 87 16.64 18.09 -13.14
C SER A 87 18.09 18.55 -13.16
N LEU A 88 19.04 17.60 -13.11
CA LEU A 88 20.47 17.83 -13.32
C LEU A 88 20.89 17.84 -14.80
N GLY A 89 19.94 17.69 -15.74
CA GLY A 89 20.23 17.60 -17.18
C GLY A 89 20.89 16.28 -17.62
N LEU A 90 20.87 15.27 -16.76
CA LEU A 90 21.39 13.93 -17.02
C LEU A 90 20.25 13.00 -17.50
N SER A 91 20.61 12.01 -18.32
CA SER A 91 19.67 10.97 -18.73
C SER A 91 19.32 10.04 -17.56
N ARG A 92 18.12 9.46 -17.58
CA ARG A 92 17.75 8.35 -16.69
C ARG A 92 18.75 7.20 -16.86
N TYR A 93 19.12 6.54 -15.77
CA TYR A 93 19.88 5.30 -15.84
C TYR A 93 19.01 4.18 -16.45
N GLU A 94 19.55 3.49 -17.47
CA GLU A 94 18.96 2.29 -18.07
C GLU A 94 20.02 1.20 -18.11
N GLY A 95 19.92 0.18 -17.25
CA GLY A 95 20.69 -1.05 -17.35
C GLY A 95 19.96 -2.13 -18.14
N THR A 96 20.56 -3.32 -18.25
CA THR A 96 19.81 -4.52 -18.68
C THR A 96 18.73 -4.87 -17.64
N PRO A 97 17.73 -5.71 -17.97
CA PRO A 97 16.74 -6.17 -16.98
C PRO A 97 17.38 -6.75 -15.70
N GLU A 98 18.48 -7.50 -15.83
CA GLU A 98 19.20 -8.09 -14.70
C GLU A 98 19.93 -7.04 -13.85
N GLU A 99 20.53 -6.04 -14.48
CA GLU A 99 21.19 -4.93 -13.78
C GLU A 99 20.17 -4.06 -13.05
N ASN A 100 19.05 -3.76 -13.69
CA ASN A 100 17.93 -3.02 -13.09
C ASN A 100 17.34 -3.79 -11.89
N LEU A 101 17.18 -5.11 -11.99
CA LEU A 101 16.71 -5.93 -10.88
C LEU A 101 17.70 -5.94 -9.71
N LYS A 102 19.01 -6.02 -9.97
CA LYS A 102 20.04 -5.91 -8.92
C LYS A 102 20.01 -4.55 -8.23
N MET A 103 19.82 -3.47 -8.99
CA MET A 103 19.66 -2.13 -8.43
C MET A 103 18.42 -2.03 -7.53
N CYS A 104 17.28 -2.55 -8.00
CA CYS A 104 16.05 -2.59 -7.21
C CYS A 104 16.22 -3.41 -5.93
N ALA A 105 16.89 -4.58 -6.02
CA ALA A 105 17.19 -5.42 -4.87
C ALA A 105 18.03 -4.67 -3.83
N ALA A 106 19.12 -4.03 -4.26
CA ALA A 106 19.98 -3.23 -3.39
C ALA A 106 19.20 -2.10 -2.68
N ALA A 107 18.30 -1.42 -3.39
CA ALA A 107 17.45 -0.39 -2.82
C ALA A 107 16.47 -0.95 -1.77
N ILE A 108 15.80 -2.08 -2.05
CA ILE A 108 14.89 -2.73 -1.11
C ILE A 108 15.62 -3.20 0.15
N HIS A 109 16.82 -3.79 0.01
CA HIS A 109 17.65 -4.20 1.15
C HIS A 109 18.10 -2.99 1.98
N LEU A 110 18.50 -1.89 1.34
CA LEU A 110 18.85 -0.64 2.02
C LEU A 110 17.67 -0.10 2.84
N LEU A 111 16.43 -0.24 2.35
CA LEU A 111 15.20 0.18 3.02
C LEU A 111 14.65 -0.86 4.02
N GLY A 112 15.40 -1.93 4.31
CA GLY A 112 15.06 -2.93 5.33
C GLY A 112 14.18 -4.09 4.85
N GLY A 113 13.89 -4.18 3.54
CA GLY A 113 13.29 -5.38 2.95
C GLY A 113 14.27 -6.56 2.99
N ARG A 114 13.78 -7.78 3.23
CA ARG A 114 14.62 -8.99 3.25
C ARG A 114 14.74 -9.64 1.88
N ASP A 115 13.59 -9.87 1.27
CA ASP A 115 13.45 -10.65 0.04
C ASP A 115 12.83 -9.77 -1.05
N ILE A 116 13.22 -10.04 -2.29
CA ILE A 116 12.65 -9.40 -3.48
C ILE A 116 12.32 -10.48 -4.51
N SER A 117 11.18 -10.31 -5.17
CA SER A 117 10.77 -11.13 -6.30
C SER A 117 10.03 -10.25 -7.28
N VAL A 118 10.10 -10.62 -8.55
CA VAL A 118 9.42 -9.92 -9.64
C VAL A 118 8.49 -10.90 -10.34
N VAL A 119 7.34 -10.38 -10.76
CA VAL A 119 6.32 -11.12 -11.51
C VAL A 119 5.90 -10.25 -12.68
N GLU A 120 5.76 -10.85 -13.85
CA GLU A 120 5.25 -10.17 -15.04
C GLU A 120 3.78 -9.79 -14.84
N VAL A 121 3.40 -8.58 -15.26
CA VAL A 121 2.02 -8.12 -15.19
C VAL A 121 1.27 -8.62 -16.44
N ASP A 122 0.79 -9.85 -16.37
CA ASP A 122 -0.07 -10.45 -17.40
C ASP A 122 -1.58 -10.27 -17.09
N ASP A 123 -2.43 -10.77 -17.97
CA ASP A 123 -3.89 -10.71 -17.80
C ASP A 123 -4.40 -11.40 -16.52
N ASN A 124 -3.65 -12.34 -15.95
CA ASN A 124 -4.00 -13.00 -14.70
C ASN A 124 -3.62 -12.15 -13.50
N VAL A 125 -2.42 -11.56 -13.48
CA VAL A 125 -1.99 -10.61 -12.43
C VAL A 125 -2.91 -9.40 -12.38
N LYS A 126 -3.38 -8.90 -13.53
CA LYS A 126 -4.40 -7.83 -13.60
C LYS A 126 -5.68 -8.18 -12.84
N LYS A 127 -6.08 -9.45 -12.77
CA LYS A 127 -7.26 -9.93 -12.02
C LYS A 127 -7.04 -9.99 -10.51
N VAL A 128 -5.80 -10.02 -10.04
CA VAL A 128 -5.45 -10.03 -8.61
C VAL A 128 -5.56 -8.64 -8.00
N LEU A 129 -5.38 -7.58 -8.81
CA LEU A 129 -5.58 -6.21 -8.36
C LEU A 129 -7.05 -5.95 -8.00
N TYR A 130 -7.25 -4.96 -7.12
CA TYR A 130 -8.59 -4.53 -6.76
C TYR A 130 -9.25 -3.76 -7.90
N SER A 131 -10.57 -3.85 -8.02
CA SER A 131 -11.34 -3.03 -8.97
C SER A 131 -11.57 -1.59 -8.47
N HIS A 132 -11.49 -1.39 -7.15
CA HIS A 132 -11.69 -0.11 -6.51
C HIS A 132 -10.74 0.04 -5.32
N SER A 133 -10.33 1.28 -4.99
CA SER A 133 -9.54 1.52 -3.78
C SER A 133 -10.35 1.34 -2.50
N ALA A 134 -9.67 1.01 -1.41
CA ALA A 134 -10.23 1.10 -0.07
C ALA A 134 -10.54 2.57 0.30
N MET A 135 -11.62 2.81 1.04
CA MET A 135 -11.93 4.13 1.61
C MET A 135 -10.94 4.55 2.72
N LEU A 136 -10.14 3.62 3.23
CA LEU A 136 -9.26 3.82 4.39
C LEU A 136 -8.00 4.65 4.10
N MET A 137 -7.66 4.89 2.82
CA MET A 137 -6.47 5.69 2.44
C MET A 137 -6.80 7.19 2.46
N GLY A 138 -6.68 7.81 3.63
CA GLY A 138 -6.68 9.27 3.77
C GLY A 138 -8.03 9.98 3.60
N GLY A 139 -9.15 9.29 3.86
CA GLY A 139 -10.50 9.88 3.81
C GLY A 139 -10.99 10.21 2.39
N LYS A 140 -10.31 9.70 1.36
CA LYS A 140 -10.70 9.89 -0.04
C LYS A 140 -11.84 8.93 -0.41
N PRO A 141 -12.78 9.35 -1.28
CA PRO A 141 -13.78 8.43 -1.81
C PRO A 141 -13.09 7.27 -2.54
N SER A 142 -13.72 6.10 -2.50
CA SER A 142 -13.26 4.95 -3.27
C SER A 142 -13.34 5.27 -4.77
N ARG A 143 -12.26 4.97 -5.49
CA ARG A 143 -12.10 5.23 -6.94
C ARG A 143 -11.92 3.94 -7.68
N ALA A 144 -12.41 3.89 -8.93
CA ALA A 144 -12.17 2.75 -9.80
C ALA A 144 -10.67 2.62 -10.11
N ILE A 145 -10.13 1.41 -10.13
CA ILE A 145 -8.79 1.10 -10.63
C ILE A 145 -8.97 0.53 -12.03
N VAL A 146 -8.39 1.18 -13.03
CA VAL A 146 -8.57 0.79 -14.44
C VAL A 146 -7.25 0.70 -15.18
N TRP A 147 -7.24 -0.15 -16.21
CA TRP A 147 -6.12 -0.33 -17.11
C TRP A 147 -6.41 0.40 -18.43
N GLU A 148 -5.50 1.26 -18.88
CA GLU A 148 -5.66 2.04 -20.12
C GLU A 148 -4.37 2.09 -20.94
N ASP A 149 -4.49 2.27 -22.25
CA ASP A 149 -3.36 2.50 -23.17
C ASP A 149 -2.91 3.97 -23.09
N VAL A 150 -2.24 4.30 -21.98
CA VAL A 150 -1.71 5.65 -21.70
C VAL A 150 -0.24 5.60 -21.37
N ASP A 151 0.46 6.73 -21.53
CA ASP A 151 1.90 6.75 -21.34
C ASP A 151 2.34 6.71 -19.89
N ASN A 152 1.58 7.35 -19.01
CA ASN A 152 1.88 7.49 -17.60
C ASN A 152 0.63 7.21 -16.76
N ALA A 153 0.83 6.66 -15.57
CA ALA A 153 -0.25 6.53 -14.60
C ALA A 153 -0.80 7.92 -14.23
N TYR A 154 -2.11 8.02 -14.01
CA TYR A 154 -2.75 9.24 -13.58
C TYR A 154 -3.97 8.96 -12.69
N GLU A 155 -4.42 10.01 -12.00
CA GLU A 155 -5.59 9.93 -11.14
C GLU A 155 -6.59 11.05 -11.45
N THR A 156 -7.86 10.73 -11.31
CA THR A 156 -9.00 11.66 -11.33
C THR A 156 -9.80 11.50 -10.04
N PRO A 157 -10.82 12.35 -9.78
CA PRO A 157 -11.74 12.10 -8.68
C PRO A 157 -12.50 10.76 -8.78
N GLU A 158 -12.68 10.22 -9.99
CA GLU A 158 -13.48 9.01 -10.24
C GLU A 158 -12.64 7.73 -10.36
N LYS A 159 -11.43 7.81 -10.93
CA LYS A 159 -10.59 6.65 -11.25
C LYS A 159 -9.09 6.89 -11.03
N MET A 160 -8.36 5.80 -10.81
CA MET A 160 -6.91 5.71 -10.85
C MET A 160 -6.55 4.80 -12.03
N VAL A 161 -5.66 5.26 -12.90
CA VAL A 161 -5.34 4.58 -14.15
C VAL A 161 -3.93 4.01 -14.09
N ILE A 162 -3.82 2.72 -14.41
CA ILE A 162 -2.58 2.00 -14.59
C ILE A 162 -2.35 1.83 -16.11
N PRO A 163 -1.19 2.24 -16.65
CA PRO A 163 -0.85 1.98 -18.05
C PRO A 163 -0.81 0.49 -18.38
N ASN A 164 -1.33 0.08 -19.54
CA ASN A 164 -1.20 -1.31 -20.01
C ASN A 164 0.25 -1.72 -20.30
N LYS A 165 1.14 -0.74 -20.52
CA LYS A 165 2.56 -0.96 -20.81
C LYS A 165 3.48 -1.03 -19.58
N CYS A 166 2.91 -0.98 -18.37
CA CYS A 166 3.70 -0.99 -17.13
C CYS A 166 4.28 -2.37 -16.81
#